data_AF-A0A328PQV3-F1
#
_entry.id   AF-A0A328PQV3-F1
#
_cell.length_a   1.000
_cell.length_b   1.000
_cell.length_c   1.000
_cell.angle_alpha   90.00
_cell.angle_beta   90.00
_cell.angle_gamma   90.00
#
_symmetry.space_group_name_H-M   'P 1'
#
loop_
_entity.id
_entity.type
_entity.pdbx_description
1 polymer ?
#
loop_
_entity_poly.entity_id
_entity_poly.type
_entity_poly.pdbx_seq_one_letter_code
_entity_poly.pdbx_strand_id
1 'polypeptide(L)'
;MKKIFIILLIFLFPILAWTLTLEEIENLSKNTATLNLSWEYFLEYLIENPSDERISEVGALISAKINLYNKYNLFKFANYIVSEDIKNFCINLGVLNTSFKIPQEDTQKILFIFPQIPHIIEEIFLIGAFNEPSYKYLYKLDDLQNYIKVNSFEVFIKSIIEKSLSSPVFFDEDIEKFIETFIPKNNYGLFEQFILSSTYLVEEDKYLGAYKLLTFLKKHNAINQSLITFTQLEEYFLIKQRLSSLTEGVFFVEKQQLSSFILEIYEIAFDLNKLSIEKNLLYNLFYPLLKTLNSKLENLQEKVPIYIEDINQDIDSLAFSFNEQINGELLKLQMNINRIENLPMKTEDKDNNKDIEATPVEKESNFYYIFVPIFAGVLFIFLFFEIFPTYSKINFLCNIKMGNYAVHLSEKLVMKNPDDYRSYLILAKSYEVKGKYEASINAYKTAMKIKEKKEGSE
;
A
#
# COMPACT_ATOMS: atom_id res chain seq x y z
N MET A 1 -16.06 71.15 -44.36
CA MET A 1 -15.48 70.25 -43.34
C MET A 1 -16.46 69.70 -42.28
N LYS A 2 -17.77 70.02 -42.31
CA LYS A 2 -18.76 69.41 -41.39
C LYS A 2 -19.46 68.15 -41.92
N LYS A 3 -19.46 67.91 -43.25
CA LYS A 3 -20.09 66.72 -43.86
C LYS A 3 -19.17 65.47 -43.89
N ILE A 4 -17.85 65.65 -43.76
CA ILE A 4 -16.90 64.52 -43.72
C ILE A 4 -16.89 63.86 -42.33
N PHE A 5 -17.14 64.63 -41.26
CA PHE A 5 -17.18 64.10 -39.90
C PHE A 5 -18.39 63.19 -39.64
N ILE A 6 -19.52 63.43 -40.34
CA ILE A 6 -20.73 62.59 -40.24
C ILE A 6 -20.54 61.28 -41.02
N ILE A 7 -19.81 61.30 -42.13
CA ILE A 7 -19.47 60.08 -42.88
C ILE A 7 -18.42 59.26 -42.12
N LEU A 8 -17.50 59.90 -41.40
CA LEU A 8 -16.52 59.21 -40.55
C LEU A 8 -17.16 58.59 -39.29
N LEU A 9 -18.25 59.18 -38.77
CA LEU A 9 -18.99 58.63 -37.63
C LEU A 9 -19.86 57.41 -38.00
N ILE A 10 -20.29 57.32 -39.26
CA ILE A 10 -21.03 56.16 -39.81
C ILE A 10 -20.07 54.99 -40.11
N PHE A 11 -18.77 55.24 -40.26
CA PHE A 11 -17.75 54.19 -40.39
C PHE A 11 -17.11 53.75 -39.06
N LEU A 12 -17.49 54.35 -37.93
CA LEU A 12 -16.99 53.98 -36.59
C LEU A 12 -17.90 52.98 -35.83
N PHE A 13 -18.97 52.50 -36.47
CA PHE A 13 -19.77 51.37 -35.99
C PHE A 13 -19.78 50.26 -37.05
N PRO A 14 -18.76 49.38 -37.01
CA PRO A 14 -19.07 47.97 -36.81
C PRO A 14 -18.00 47.28 -35.95
N ILE A 15 -17.83 47.69 -34.69
CA ILE A 15 -16.86 47.04 -33.78
C ILE A 15 -17.54 46.23 -32.66
N LEU A 16 -18.87 46.17 -32.57
CA LEU A 16 -19.54 45.42 -31.50
C LEU A 16 -20.70 44.55 -32.01
N ALA A 17 -20.39 43.69 -32.98
CA ALA A 17 -21.18 42.50 -33.29
C ALA A 17 -20.24 41.39 -33.75
N TRP A 18 -19.20 41.11 -32.98
CA TRP A 18 -18.52 39.82 -33.10
C TRP A 18 -19.36 38.84 -32.27
N THR A 19 -20.40 38.30 -32.90
CA THR A 19 -21.15 37.17 -32.36
C THR A 19 -20.22 35.97 -32.41
N LEU A 20 -19.75 35.50 -31.25
CA LEU A 20 -18.92 34.30 -31.17
C LEU A 20 -19.67 33.13 -31.79
N THR A 21 -18.98 32.32 -32.58
CA THR A 21 -19.53 31.06 -33.11
C THR A 21 -19.67 30.02 -32.00
N LEU A 22 -20.57 29.04 -32.16
CA LEU A 22 -20.68 27.93 -31.19
C LEU A 22 -19.35 27.19 -30.97
N GLU A 23 -18.51 27.08 -32.00
CA GLU A 23 -17.19 26.46 -31.89
C GLU A 23 -16.24 27.28 -31.00
N GLU A 24 -16.24 28.61 -31.14
CA GLU A 24 -15.46 29.50 -30.27
C GLU A 24 -15.98 29.45 -28.82
N ILE A 25 -17.29 29.43 -28.62
CA ILE A 25 -17.93 29.28 -27.31
C ILE A 25 -17.55 27.93 -26.68
N GLU A 26 -17.59 26.84 -27.45
CA GLU A 26 -17.15 25.52 -27.03
C GLU A 26 -15.66 25.51 -26.65
N ASN A 27 -14.81 26.14 -27.44
CA ASN A 27 -13.38 26.27 -27.14
C ASN A 27 -13.11 27.08 -25.87
N LEU A 28 -13.88 28.15 -25.61
CA LEU A 28 -13.83 28.89 -24.35
C LEU A 28 -14.20 28.02 -23.15
N SER A 29 -15.10 27.05 -23.32
CA SER A 29 -15.48 26.10 -22.27
C SER A 29 -14.37 25.12 -21.89
N LYS A 30 -13.28 25.04 -22.68
CA LYS A 30 -12.13 24.14 -22.39
C LYS A 30 -11.14 24.71 -21.38
N ASN A 31 -11.39 25.91 -20.86
CA ASN A 31 -10.55 26.55 -19.86
C ASN A 31 -11.37 26.95 -18.63
N THR A 32 -10.90 26.55 -17.44
CA THR A 32 -11.59 26.79 -16.16
C THR A 32 -11.77 28.27 -15.85
N ALA A 33 -10.87 29.14 -16.31
CA ALA A 33 -10.99 30.59 -16.12
C ALA A 33 -12.11 31.22 -16.97
N THR A 34 -12.47 30.60 -18.09
CA THR A 34 -13.47 31.09 -19.05
C THR A 34 -14.73 30.23 -19.10
N LEU A 35 -14.84 29.20 -18.27
CA LEU A 35 -15.94 28.25 -18.30
C LEU A 35 -17.31 28.92 -18.02
N ASN A 36 -17.40 29.79 -17.01
CA ASN A 36 -18.64 30.52 -16.75
C ASN A 36 -18.95 31.54 -17.85
N LEU A 37 -17.92 32.19 -18.40
CA LEU A 37 -18.07 33.12 -19.51
C LEU A 37 -18.57 32.42 -20.79
N SER A 38 -18.15 31.18 -21.05
CA SER A 38 -18.68 30.40 -22.18
C SER A 38 -20.17 30.12 -22.05
N TRP A 39 -20.70 30.01 -20.81
CA TRP A 39 -22.14 29.84 -20.61
C TRP A 39 -22.91 31.12 -20.89
N GLU A 40 -22.39 32.27 -20.47
CA GLU A 40 -22.97 33.58 -20.77
C GLU A 40 -23.07 33.79 -22.29
N TYR A 41 -21.97 33.58 -23.02
CA TYR A 41 -21.97 33.69 -24.48
C TYR A 41 -22.85 32.63 -25.16
N PHE A 42 -22.96 31.42 -24.60
CA PHE A 42 -23.89 30.42 -25.11
C PHE A 42 -25.35 30.87 -25.01
N LEU A 43 -25.75 31.48 -23.89
CA LEU A 43 -27.11 32.01 -23.71
C LEU A 43 -27.42 33.16 -24.66
N GLU A 44 -26.45 34.05 -24.91
CA GLU A 44 -26.58 35.09 -25.93
C GLU A 44 -26.75 34.48 -27.33
N TYR A 45 -25.90 33.51 -27.69
CA TYR A 45 -25.99 32.81 -28.97
C TYR A 45 -27.34 32.12 -29.19
N LEU A 46 -27.88 31.46 -28.15
CA LEU A 46 -29.18 30.78 -28.16
C LEU A 46 -30.32 31.74 -28.51
N ILE A 47 -30.29 32.97 -27.98
CA ILE A 47 -31.32 33.98 -28.25
C ILE A 47 -31.25 34.46 -29.70
N GLU A 48 -30.03 34.63 -30.23
CA GLU A 48 -29.80 35.13 -31.59
C GLU A 48 -30.05 34.06 -32.67
N ASN A 49 -29.79 32.78 -32.35
CA ASN A 49 -29.80 31.68 -33.33
C ASN A 49 -30.62 30.46 -32.86
N PRO A 50 -31.89 30.59 -32.42
CA PRO A 50 -32.63 29.54 -31.73
C PRO A 50 -32.89 28.25 -32.55
N SER A 51 -32.69 28.30 -33.87
CA SER A 51 -32.90 27.17 -34.78
C SER A 51 -31.62 26.38 -35.09
N ASP A 52 -30.46 26.75 -34.54
CA ASP A 52 -29.22 25.99 -34.76
C ASP A 52 -29.30 24.62 -34.07
N GLU A 53 -29.14 23.56 -34.87
CA GLU A 53 -29.26 22.16 -34.42
C GLU A 53 -28.19 21.77 -33.38
N ARG A 54 -27.04 22.45 -33.36
CA ARG A 54 -25.93 22.16 -32.43
C ARG A 54 -26.13 22.74 -31.03
N ILE A 55 -27.09 23.65 -30.85
CA ILE A 55 -27.35 24.32 -29.56
C ILE A 55 -27.59 23.31 -28.45
N SER A 56 -28.38 22.26 -28.71
CA SER A 56 -28.69 21.27 -27.69
C SER A 56 -27.45 20.51 -27.23
N GLU A 57 -26.56 20.17 -28.16
CA GLU A 57 -25.32 19.43 -27.88
C GLU A 57 -24.32 20.31 -27.13
N VAL A 58 -24.02 21.50 -27.66
CA VAL A 58 -23.05 22.43 -27.07
C VAL A 58 -23.52 22.91 -25.70
N GLY A 59 -24.81 23.22 -25.56
CA GLY A 59 -25.41 23.60 -24.28
C GLY A 59 -25.30 22.49 -23.22
N ALA A 60 -25.60 21.25 -23.61
CA ALA A 60 -25.44 20.10 -22.73
C ALA A 60 -23.98 19.89 -22.32
N LEU A 61 -23.03 20.07 -23.24
CA LEU A 61 -21.60 19.93 -22.98
C LEU A 61 -21.10 20.95 -21.96
N ILE A 62 -21.39 22.23 -22.18
CA ILE A 62 -20.95 23.32 -21.28
C ILE A 62 -21.62 23.16 -19.91
N SER A 63 -22.92 22.82 -19.89
CA SER A 63 -23.65 22.57 -18.64
C SER A 63 -23.07 21.40 -17.85
N ALA A 64 -22.73 20.28 -18.51
CA ALA A 64 -22.10 19.12 -17.89
C ALA A 64 -20.74 19.48 -17.28
N LYS A 65 -19.90 20.22 -18.02
CA LYS A 65 -18.59 20.70 -17.52
C LYS A 65 -18.75 21.59 -16.29
N ILE A 66 -19.66 22.56 -16.32
CA ILE A 66 -19.93 23.45 -15.17
C ILE A 66 -20.39 22.65 -13.96
N ASN A 67 -21.32 21.70 -14.17
CA ASN A 67 -21.86 20.88 -13.09
C ASN A 67 -20.77 20.04 -12.42
N LEU A 68 -19.97 19.31 -13.23
CA LEU A 68 -18.88 18.48 -12.73
C LEU A 68 -17.77 19.32 -12.10
N TYR A 69 -17.39 20.45 -12.71
CA TYR A 69 -16.37 21.34 -12.16
C TYR A 69 -16.78 21.88 -10.80
N ASN A 70 -18.00 22.40 -10.66
CA ASN A 70 -18.48 22.93 -9.39
C ASN A 70 -18.56 21.86 -8.29
N LYS A 71 -18.94 20.63 -8.65
CA LYS A 71 -19.02 19.51 -7.70
C LYS A 71 -17.64 19.01 -7.26
N TYR A 72 -16.66 19.02 -8.17
CA TYR A 72 -15.35 18.40 -7.97
C TYR A 72 -14.18 19.38 -7.99
N ASN A 73 -14.39 20.68 -7.83
CA ASN A 73 -13.35 21.72 -7.94
C ASN A 73 -12.14 21.53 -6.99
N LEU A 74 -12.32 20.83 -5.88
CA LEU A 74 -11.24 20.48 -4.95
C LEU A 74 -10.33 19.36 -5.49
N PHE A 75 -10.79 18.60 -6.49
CA PHE A 75 -10.05 17.53 -7.11
C PHE A 75 -9.41 18.00 -8.41
N LYS A 76 -8.11 17.71 -8.58
CA LYS A 76 -7.36 18.09 -9.80
C LYS A 76 -7.95 17.51 -11.08
N PHE A 77 -8.60 16.34 -11.02
CA PHE A 77 -9.23 15.73 -12.20
C PHE A 77 -10.33 16.61 -12.82
N ALA A 78 -10.98 17.49 -12.03
CA ALA A 78 -12.05 18.36 -12.54
C ALA A 78 -11.54 19.35 -13.60
N ASN A 79 -10.31 19.85 -13.46
CA ASN A 79 -9.70 20.71 -14.47
C ASN A 79 -9.54 19.96 -15.81
N TYR A 80 -9.21 18.66 -15.75
CA TYR A 80 -9.00 17.83 -16.92
C TYR A 80 -10.31 17.35 -17.56
N ILE A 81 -11.42 17.32 -16.80
CA ILE A 81 -12.77 17.21 -17.39
C ILE A 81 -13.07 18.44 -18.23
N VAL A 82 -12.83 19.64 -17.68
CA VAL A 82 -13.10 20.91 -18.38
C VAL A 82 -12.25 21.02 -19.65
N SER A 83 -10.96 20.73 -19.55
CA SER A 83 -10.03 20.78 -20.68
C SER A 83 -10.11 19.60 -21.65
N GLU A 84 -11.04 18.66 -21.43
CA GLU A 84 -11.21 17.45 -22.24
C GLU A 84 -9.92 16.60 -22.38
N ASP A 85 -9.10 16.57 -21.33
CA ASP A 85 -7.86 15.78 -21.30
C ASP A 85 -8.08 14.45 -20.57
N ILE A 86 -8.49 13.43 -21.32
CA ILE A 86 -8.78 12.11 -20.77
C ILE A 86 -7.56 11.47 -20.09
N LYS A 87 -6.35 11.69 -20.61
CA LYS A 87 -5.14 11.06 -20.07
C LYS A 87 -4.86 11.61 -18.68
N ASN A 88 -4.84 12.93 -18.53
CA ASN A 88 -4.60 13.56 -17.24
C ASN A 88 -5.80 13.41 -16.29
N PHE A 89 -7.03 13.32 -16.80
CA PHE A 89 -8.19 12.93 -16.01
C PHE A 89 -7.97 11.57 -15.33
N CYS A 90 -7.64 10.53 -16.11
CA CYS A 90 -7.36 9.20 -15.59
C CYS A 90 -6.16 9.16 -14.63
N ILE A 91 -5.07 9.86 -14.93
CA ILE A 91 -3.90 9.96 -14.02
C ILE A 91 -4.32 10.54 -12.65
N ASN A 92 -5.16 11.58 -12.65
CA ASN A 92 -5.58 12.23 -11.41
C ASN A 92 -6.69 11.45 -10.67
N LEU A 93 -7.43 10.57 -11.35
CA LEU A 93 -8.22 9.55 -10.66
C LEU A 93 -7.33 8.59 -9.86
N GLY A 94 -6.15 8.24 -10.39
CA GLY A 94 -5.20 7.34 -9.73
C GLY A 94 -4.59 7.86 -8.43
N VAL A 95 -4.63 9.17 -8.18
CA VAL A 95 -4.20 9.79 -6.92
C VAL A 95 -5.21 9.55 -5.80
N LEU A 96 -6.44 9.18 -6.13
CA LEU A 96 -7.53 9.00 -5.18
C LEU A 96 -7.53 7.58 -4.61
N ASN A 97 -7.95 7.47 -3.34
CA ASN A 97 -8.20 6.21 -2.66
C ASN A 97 -9.05 5.24 -3.53
N THR A 98 -8.75 3.94 -3.47
CA THR A 98 -9.48 2.85 -4.13
C THR A 98 -10.98 2.82 -3.80
N SER A 99 -11.40 3.32 -2.64
CA SER A 99 -12.80 3.45 -2.24
C SER A 99 -13.52 4.65 -2.85
N PHE A 100 -12.82 5.60 -3.49
CA PHE A 100 -13.45 6.75 -4.13
C PHE A 100 -14.23 6.32 -5.37
N LYS A 101 -15.47 6.81 -5.50
CA LYS A 101 -16.37 6.53 -6.60
C LYS A 101 -17.04 7.80 -7.12
N ILE A 102 -17.22 7.86 -8.44
CA ILE A 102 -18.01 8.86 -9.13
C ILE A 102 -19.39 8.24 -9.39
N PRO A 103 -20.48 8.83 -8.87
CA PRO A 103 -21.82 8.27 -9.01
C PRO A 103 -22.29 8.18 -10.46
N GLN A 104 -23.22 7.27 -10.73
CA GLN A 104 -23.80 7.00 -12.05
C GLN A 104 -24.21 8.26 -12.84
N GLU A 105 -24.89 9.21 -12.20
CA GLU A 105 -25.34 10.46 -12.85
C GLU A 105 -24.16 11.28 -13.39
N ASP A 106 -23.05 11.31 -12.65
CA ASP A 106 -21.86 12.05 -13.05
C ASP A 106 -21.02 11.25 -14.04
N THR A 107 -21.00 9.91 -13.93
CA THR A 107 -20.43 9.03 -14.95
C THR A 107 -21.07 9.30 -16.31
N GLN A 108 -22.40 9.46 -16.40
CA GLN A 108 -23.08 9.77 -17.67
C GLN A 108 -22.61 11.09 -18.27
N LYS A 109 -22.45 12.14 -17.45
CA LYS A 109 -21.91 13.44 -17.90
C LYS A 109 -20.46 13.32 -18.34
N ILE A 110 -19.65 12.52 -17.64
CA ILE A 110 -18.26 12.26 -18.00
C ILE A 110 -18.18 11.49 -19.32
N LEU A 111 -19.05 10.50 -19.55
CA LEU A 111 -19.13 9.78 -20.82
C LEU A 111 -19.62 10.64 -21.97
N PHE A 112 -20.47 11.62 -21.69
CA PHE A 112 -20.85 12.63 -22.68
C PHE A 112 -19.66 13.50 -23.09
N ILE A 113 -18.81 13.90 -22.15
CA ILE A 113 -17.58 14.67 -22.41
C ILE A 113 -16.48 13.79 -23.06
N PHE A 114 -16.39 12.52 -22.65
CA PHE A 114 -15.39 11.56 -23.09
C PHE A 114 -16.06 10.32 -23.71
N PRO A 115 -16.68 10.44 -24.89
CA PRO A 115 -17.39 9.33 -25.53
C PRO A 115 -16.49 8.15 -25.90
N GLN A 116 -15.18 8.33 -25.93
CA GLN A 116 -14.19 7.28 -26.20
C GLN A 116 -13.93 6.31 -25.04
N ILE A 117 -14.35 6.63 -23.80
CA ILE A 117 -14.06 5.78 -22.62
C ILE A 117 -14.53 4.32 -22.78
N PRO A 118 -15.76 4.03 -23.25
CA PRO A 118 -16.20 2.64 -23.41
C PRO A 118 -15.33 1.86 -24.39
N HIS A 119 -14.97 2.47 -25.53
CA HIS A 119 -14.10 1.86 -26.52
C HIS A 119 -12.69 1.59 -26.00
N ILE A 120 -12.13 2.47 -25.17
CA ILE A 120 -10.84 2.23 -24.50
C ILE A 120 -10.90 0.95 -23.65
N ILE A 121 -11.99 0.73 -22.91
CA ILE A 121 -12.15 -0.46 -22.07
C ILE A 121 -12.34 -1.71 -22.93
N GLU A 122 -13.16 -1.63 -23.97
CA GLU A 122 -13.35 -2.72 -24.94
C GLU A 122 -12.02 -3.11 -25.59
N GLU A 123 -11.19 -2.14 -25.98
CA GLU A 123 -9.86 -2.36 -26.55
C GLU A 123 -8.91 -3.04 -25.55
N ILE A 124 -8.93 -2.63 -24.28
CA ILE A 124 -8.17 -3.29 -23.20
C ILE A 124 -8.52 -4.78 -23.12
N PHE A 125 -9.81 -5.12 -23.22
CA PHE A 125 -10.24 -6.53 -23.20
C PHE A 125 -9.86 -7.30 -24.47
N LEU A 126 -9.92 -6.63 -25.63
CA LEU A 126 -9.57 -7.22 -26.91
C LEU A 126 -8.07 -7.54 -27.01
N ILE A 127 -7.21 -6.60 -26.60
CA ILE A 127 -5.75 -6.72 -26.71
C ILE A 127 -5.14 -7.39 -25.47
N GLY A 128 -5.81 -7.31 -24.33
CA GLY A 128 -5.30 -7.78 -23.04
C GLY A 128 -4.25 -6.85 -22.42
N ALA A 129 -4.13 -5.61 -22.89
CA ALA A 129 -3.14 -4.66 -22.39
C ALA A 129 -3.74 -3.27 -22.18
N PHE A 130 -3.17 -2.55 -21.23
CA PHE A 130 -3.46 -1.13 -21.01
C PHE A 130 -2.56 -0.31 -21.95
N ASN A 131 -3.16 0.33 -22.95
CA ASN A 131 -2.45 1.27 -23.82
C ASN A 131 -1.85 2.43 -23.01
N GLU A 132 -2.58 2.90 -22.00
CA GLU A 132 -2.10 3.82 -20.97
C GLU A 132 -2.36 3.20 -19.59
N PRO A 133 -1.35 3.05 -18.71
CA PRO A 133 -1.53 2.42 -17.39
C PRO A 133 -2.59 3.10 -16.52
N SER A 134 -2.84 4.40 -16.73
CA SER A 134 -3.85 5.16 -15.98
C SER A 134 -5.29 4.77 -16.29
N TYR A 135 -5.55 4.08 -17.41
CA TYR A 135 -6.91 3.63 -17.75
C TYR A 135 -7.46 2.58 -16.79
N LYS A 136 -6.61 1.91 -16.01
CA LYS A 136 -7.09 1.04 -14.94
C LYS A 136 -7.95 1.79 -13.91
N TYR A 137 -7.77 3.10 -13.72
CA TYR A 137 -8.54 3.86 -12.73
C TYR A 137 -9.99 4.18 -13.16
N LEU A 138 -10.39 3.83 -14.38
CA LEU A 138 -11.75 4.02 -14.88
C LEU A 138 -12.78 3.19 -14.10
N TYR A 139 -12.38 2.17 -13.33
CA TYR A 139 -13.27 1.45 -12.42
C TYR A 139 -13.94 2.36 -11.38
N LYS A 140 -13.39 3.56 -11.14
CA LYS A 140 -13.96 4.55 -10.20
C LYS A 140 -15.23 5.21 -10.73
N LEU A 141 -15.55 5.07 -12.02
CA LEU A 141 -16.80 5.51 -12.61
C LEU A 141 -17.87 4.45 -12.39
N ASP A 142 -18.86 4.73 -11.54
CA ASP A 142 -19.93 3.77 -11.25
C ASP A 142 -20.77 3.51 -12.50
N ASP A 143 -21.20 2.24 -12.64
CA ASP A 143 -22.02 1.74 -13.74
C ASP A 143 -21.42 1.83 -15.14
N LEU A 144 -20.12 2.13 -15.25
CA LEU A 144 -19.42 2.15 -16.54
C LEU A 144 -19.49 0.81 -17.28
N GLN A 145 -19.55 -0.30 -16.55
CA GLN A 145 -19.69 -1.65 -17.12
C GLN A 145 -20.99 -1.84 -17.95
N ASN A 146 -22.00 -0.98 -17.77
CA ASN A 146 -23.24 -1.03 -18.55
C ASN A 146 -23.11 -0.42 -19.95
N TYR A 147 -22.02 0.31 -20.22
CA TYR A 147 -21.78 1.01 -21.49
C TYR A 147 -20.79 0.29 -22.41
N ILE A 148 -20.18 -0.80 -21.93
CA ILE A 148 -19.17 -1.57 -22.67
C ILE A 148 -19.79 -2.84 -23.27
N LYS A 149 -19.30 -3.24 -24.45
CA LYS A 149 -19.69 -4.47 -25.13
C LYS A 149 -18.47 -5.35 -25.35
N VAL A 150 -18.31 -6.34 -24.47
CA VAL A 150 -17.17 -7.27 -24.50
C VAL A 150 -17.67 -8.67 -24.85
N ASN A 151 -17.15 -9.22 -25.96
CA ASN A 151 -17.53 -10.55 -26.43
C ASN A 151 -16.78 -11.69 -25.70
N SER A 152 -15.57 -11.42 -25.24
CA SER A 152 -14.73 -12.39 -24.53
C SER A 152 -13.74 -11.68 -23.61
N PHE A 153 -13.48 -12.29 -22.46
CA PHE A 153 -12.50 -11.83 -21.46
C PHE A 153 -11.21 -12.66 -21.48
N GLU A 154 -11.10 -13.68 -22.34
CA GLU A 154 -10.02 -14.66 -22.29
C GLU A 154 -8.63 -14.04 -22.50
N VAL A 155 -8.48 -13.17 -23.50
CA VAL A 155 -7.19 -12.54 -23.83
C VAL A 155 -6.71 -11.69 -22.66
N PHE A 156 -7.60 -10.90 -22.08
CA PHE A 156 -7.30 -10.08 -20.92
C PHE A 156 -6.95 -10.93 -19.70
N ILE A 157 -7.74 -11.95 -19.38
CA ILE A 157 -7.47 -12.84 -18.23
C ILE A 157 -6.11 -13.52 -18.37
N LYS A 158 -5.77 -14.05 -19.55
CA LYS A 158 -4.43 -14.62 -19.83
C LYS A 158 -3.33 -13.60 -19.58
N SER A 159 -3.49 -12.38 -20.11
CA SER A 159 -2.48 -11.34 -19.90
C SER A 159 -2.34 -10.91 -18.43
N ILE A 160 -3.45 -10.85 -17.68
CA ILE A 160 -3.41 -10.59 -16.24
C ILE A 160 -2.63 -11.68 -15.52
N ILE A 161 -2.87 -12.95 -15.84
CA ILE A 161 -2.11 -14.06 -15.24
C ILE A 161 -0.63 -13.91 -15.57
N GLU A 162 -0.28 -13.82 -16.85
CA GLU A 162 1.12 -13.71 -17.30
C GLU A 162 1.87 -12.52 -16.67
N LYS A 163 1.24 -11.34 -16.63
CA LYS A 163 1.83 -10.14 -16.01
C LYS A 163 1.97 -10.26 -14.50
N SER A 164 1.01 -10.90 -13.83
CA SER A 164 1.09 -11.15 -12.38
C SER A 164 2.18 -12.15 -12.03
N LEU A 165 2.40 -13.16 -12.88
CA LEU A 165 3.43 -14.17 -12.67
C LEU A 165 4.82 -13.69 -13.10
N SER A 166 4.92 -12.63 -13.91
CA SER A 166 6.19 -12.05 -14.36
C SER A 166 6.63 -10.81 -13.58
N SER A 167 5.71 -10.14 -12.86
CA SER A 167 6.01 -8.92 -12.10
C SER A 167 5.36 -8.93 -10.71
N PRO A 168 6.16 -8.77 -9.62
CA PRO A 168 5.65 -8.80 -8.25
C PRO A 168 4.77 -7.59 -7.88
N VAL A 169 4.82 -6.52 -8.67
CA VAL A 169 4.12 -5.25 -8.40
C VAL A 169 2.92 -5.01 -9.32
N PHE A 170 2.74 -5.83 -10.37
CA PHE A 170 1.69 -5.60 -11.36
C PHE A 170 0.28 -5.75 -10.78
N PHE A 171 0.03 -6.84 -10.05
CA PHE A 171 -1.27 -7.13 -9.48
C PHE A 171 -1.44 -6.34 -8.17
N ASP A 172 -1.90 -5.10 -8.29
CA ASP A 172 -2.20 -4.21 -7.17
C ASP A 172 -3.72 -4.07 -6.94
N GLU A 173 -4.09 -3.34 -5.89
CA GLU A 173 -5.48 -3.15 -5.50
C GLU A 173 -6.32 -2.49 -6.61
N ASP A 174 -5.73 -1.62 -7.43
CA ASP A 174 -6.43 -0.99 -8.54
C ASP A 174 -6.72 -1.98 -9.69
N ILE A 175 -5.80 -2.90 -9.97
CA ILE A 175 -6.06 -4.01 -10.91
C ILE A 175 -7.16 -4.93 -10.36
N GLU A 176 -7.14 -5.25 -9.07
CA GLU A 176 -8.23 -6.01 -8.43
C GLU A 176 -9.58 -5.32 -8.64
N LYS A 177 -9.66 -4.01 -8.36
CA LYS A 177 -10.89 -3.24 -8.51
C LYS A 177 -11.34 -3.12 -9.96
N PHE A 178 -10.41 -3.00 -10.90
CA PHE A 178 -10.71 -3.03 -12.31
C PHE A 178 -11.36 -4.37 -12.71
N ILE A 179 -10.78 -5.49 -12.29
CA ILE A 179 -11.32 -6.82 -12.57
C ILE A 179 -12.69 -7.01 -11.90
N GLU A 180 -12.84 -6.61 -10.62
CA GLU A 180 -14.10 -6.68 -9.87
C GLU A 180 -15.23 -5.87 -10.54
N THR A 181 -14.89 -4.76 -11.18
CA THR A 181 -15.87 -3.86 -11.80
C THR A 181 -16.30 -4.35 -13.19
N PHE A 182 -15.35 -4.79 -14.01
CA PHE A 182 -15.60 -5.02 -15.43
C PHE A 182 -15.69 -6.49 -15.85
N ILE A 183 -15.14 -7.44 -15.08
CA ILE A 183 -15.25 -8.86 -15.40
C ILE A 183 -16.42 -9.48 -14.64
N PRO A 184 -17.45 -10.00 -15.34
CA PRO A 184 -18.56 -10.70 -14.71
C PRO A 184 -18.08 -11.95 -13.95
N LYS A 185 -18.65 -12.20 -12.76
CA LYS A 185 -18.23 -13.30 -11.86
C LYS A 185 -18.26 -14.69 -12.50
N ASN A 186 -19.16 -14.94 -13.44
CA ASN A 186 -19.22 -16.21 -14.17
C ASN A 186 -17.99 -16.49 -15.05
N ASN A 187 -17.18 -15.47 -15.36
CA ASN A 187 -15.92 -15.63 -16.09
C ASN A 187 -14.73 -15.91 -15.17
N TYR A 188 -14.89 -15.89 -13.85
CA TYR A 188 -13.75 -16.06 -12.93
C TYR A 188 -13.16 -17.47 -12.99
N GLY A 189 -13.96 -18.49 -13.36
CA GLY A 189 -13.46 -19.86 -13.60
C GLY A 189 -12.44 -19.96 -14.74
N LEU A 190 -12.38 -18.98 -15.65
CA LEU A 190 -11.37 -18.92 -16.71
C LEU A 190 -9.96 -18.75 -16.14
N PHE A 191 -9.82 -18.10 -14.98
CA PHE A 191 -8.52 -17.97 -14.33
C PHE A 191 -7.95 -19.33 -13.93
N GLU A 192 -8.75 -20.15 -13.24
CA GLU A 192 -8.35 -21.51 -12.85
C GLU A 192 -8.06 -22.37 -14.07
N GLN A 193 -8.94 -22.33 -15.08
CA GLN A 193 -8.72 -23.05 -16.34
C GLN A 193 -7.38 -22.71 -16.98
N PHE A 194 -7.05 -21.42 -17.09
CA PHE A 194 -5.80 -21.01 -17.72
C PHE A 194 -4.58 -21.34 -16.87
N ILE A 195 -4.62 -21.11 -15.55
CA ILE A 195 -3.54 -21.46 -14.62
C ILE A 195 -3.24 -22.97 -14.63
N LEU A 196 -4.27 -23.82 -14.72
CA LEU A 196 -4.10 -25.28 -14.79
C LEU A 196 -3.57 -25.74 -16.16
N SER A 197 -3.98 -25.08 -17.24
CA SER A 197 -3.55 -25.43 -18.60
C SER A 197 -2.11 -25.04 -18.92
N SER A 198 -1.56 -24.11 -18.13
CA SER A 198 -0.24 -23.52 -18.33
C SER A 198 0.81 -24.17 -17.44
N THR A 199 2.00 -24.40 -17.99
CA THR A 199 3.20 -24.77 -17.23
C THR A 199 3.91 -23.51 -16.70
N TYR A 200 3.22 -22.67 -15.94
CA TYR A 200 3.86 -21.48 -15.39
C TYR A 200 4.87 -21.88 -14.32
N LEU A 201 6.16 -21.73 -14.63
CA LEU A 201 7.24 -21.76 -13.65
C LEU A 201 7.43 -20.33 -13.15
N VAL A 202 7.18 -20.13 -11.86
CA VAL A 202 7.36 -18.83 -11.20
C VAL A 202 8.71 -18.88 -10.48
N GLU A 203 9.58 -17.90 -10.78
CA GLU A 203 10.84 -17.71 -10.05
C GLU A 203 10.57 -17.04 -8.70
N GLU A 204 11.45 -17.28 -7.72
CA GLU A 204 11.24 -16.83 -6.33
C GLU A 204 11.03 -15.30 -6.19
N ASP A 205 11.68 -14.49 -7.03
CA ASP A 205 11.54 -13.02 -7.04
C ASP A 205 10.15 -12.54 -7.51
N LYS A 206 9.38 -13.42 -8.16
CA LYS A 206 8.03 -13.17 -8.69
C LYS A 206 6.92 -13.76 -7.83
N TYR A 207 7.24 -14.50 -6.77
CA TYR A 207 6.25 -15.15 -5.88
C TYR A 207 5.20 -14.19 -5.33
N LEU A 208 5.55 -12.93 -5.09
CA LEU A 208 4.60 -11.94 -4.58
C LEU A 208 3.45 -11.68 -5.56
N GLY A 209 3.73 -11.58 -6.86
CA GLY A 209 2.70 -11.33 -7.87
C GLY A 209 1.77 -12.53 -8.01
N ALA A 210 2.33 -13.74 -8.04
CA ALA A 210 1.56 -14.99 -8.04
C ALA A 210 0.67 -15.13 -6.80
N TYR A 211 1.23 -14.86 -5.62
CA TYR A 211 0.50 -14.94 -4.36
C TYR A 211 -0.66 -13.96 -4.29
N LYS A 212 -0.48 -12.71 -4.72
CA LYS A 212 -1.56 -11.71 -4.77
C LYS A 212 -2.69 -12.12 -5.70
N LEU A 213 -2.36 -12.58 -6.91
CA LEU A 213 -3.36 -13.08 -7.86
C LEU A 213 -4.16 -14.24 -7.27
N LEU A 214 -3.48 -15.25 -6.73
CA LEU A 214 -4.16 -16.43 -6.18
C LEU A 214 -4.99 -16.08 -4.93
N THR A 215 -4.52 -15.14 -4.10
CA THR A 215 -5.28 -14.62 -2.95
C THR A 215 -6.58 -13.93 -3.41
N PHE A 216 -6.50 -13.11 -4.46
CA PHE A 216 -7.67 -12.50 -5.08
C PHE A 216 -8.65 -13.56 -5.59
N LEU A 217 -8.16 -14.59 -6.28
CA LEU A 217 -9.01 -15.66 -6.79
C LEU A 217 -9.66 -16.47 -5.67
N LYS A 218 -8.93 -16.76 -4.58
CA LYS A 218 -9.48 -17.43 -3.38
C LYS A 218 -10.60 -16.60 -2.74
N LYS A 219 -10.40 -15.29 -2.58
CA LYS A 219 -11.42 -14.34 -2.06
C LYS A 219 -12.73 -14.39 -2.85
N HIS A 220 -12.65 -14.66 -4.16
CA HIS A 220 -13.80 -14.71 -5.06
C HIS A 220 -14.29 -16.13 -5.40
N ASN A 221 -13.82 -17.16 -4.67
CA ASN A 221 -14.16 -18.58 -4.91
C ASN A 221 -13.87 -19.02 -6.36
N ALA A 222 -12.81 -18.46 -6.97
CA ALA A 222 -12.44 -18.68 -8.36
C ALA A 222 -11.35 -19.74 -8.55
N ILE A 223 -10.82 -20.30 -7.45
CA ILE A 223 -9.88 -21.41 -7.43
C ILE A 223 -10.25 -22.36 -6.30
N ASN A 224 -10.05 -23.66 -6.51
CA ASN A 224 -10.10 -24.63 -5.41
C ASN A 224 -8.81 -24.57 -4.58
N GLN A 225 -8.91 -24.78 -3.27
CA GLN A 225 -7.76 -24.84 -2.34
C GLN A 225 -6.71 -25.91 -2.72
N SER A 226 -7.00 -26.79 -3.67
CA SER A 226 -6.15 -27.90 -4.09
C SER A 226 -4.98 -27.53 -4.99
N LEU A 227 -4.82 -26.26 -5.38
CA LEU A 227 -3.68 -25.86 -6.20
C LEU A 227 -2.40 -25.91 -5.33
N ILE A 228 -1.60 -26.96 -5.48
CA ILE A 228 -0.36 -27.20 -4.71
C ILE A 228 0.50 -25.94 -4.68
N THR A 229 0.64 -25.25 -5.81
CA THR A 229 1.40 -24.01 -5.93
C THR A 229 0.88 -22.90 -5.01
N PHE A 230 -0.43 -22.77 -4.82
CA PHE A 230 -0.99 -21.76 -3.93
C PHE A 230 -0.71 -22.07 -2.46
N THR A 231 -0.91 -23.32 -2.03
CA THR A 231 -0.59 -23.76 -0.66
C THR A 231 0.89 -23.55 -0.35
N GLN A 232 1.78 -23.90 -1.29
CA GLN A 232 3.22 -23.70 -1.16
C GLN A 232 3.60 -22.21 -1.05
N LEU A 233 2.94 -21.33 -1.82
CA LEU A 233 3.15 -19.88 -1.71
C LEU A 233 2.61 -19.31 -0.40
N GLU A 234 1.44 -19.76 0.08
CA GLU A 234 0.87 -19.36 1.37
C GLU A 234 1.81 -19.74 2.52
N GLU A 235 2.31 -20.97 2.54
CA GLU A 235 3.32 -21.44 3.50
C GLU A 235 4.63 -20.63 3.40
N TYR A 236 5.11 -20.37 2.18
CA TYR A 236 6.31 -19.56 1.95
C TYR A 236 6.21 -18.17 2.58
N PHE A 237 5.10 -17.45 2.34
CA PHE A 237 4.93 -16.10 2.90
C PHE A 237 4.69 -16.10 4.41
N LEU A 238 4.03 -17.14 4.95
CA LEU A 238 3.90 -17.35 6.39
C LEU A 238 5.27 -17.54 7.05
N ILE A 239 6.11 -18.42 6.49
CA ILE A 239 7.48 -18.65 6.97
C ILE A 239 8.31 -17.37 6.87
N LYS A 240 8.22 -16.64 5.75
CA LYS A 240 8.91 -15.34 5.58
C LYS A 240 8.55 -14.34 6.67
N GLN A 241 7.27 -14.24 7.02
CA GLN A 241 6.78 -13.35 8.06
C GLN A 241 7.32 -13.75 9.44
N ARG A 242 7.25 -15.05 9.78
CA ARG A 242 7.79 -15.60 11.03
C ARG A 242 9.30 -15.36 11.14
N LEU A 243 10.07 -15.65 10.09
CA LEU A 243 11.51 -15.39 10.02
C LEU A 243 11.84 -13.91 10.23
N SER A 244 11.08 -13.01 9.61
CA SER A 244 11.28 -11.56 9.78
C SER A 244 11.04 -11.15 11.24
N SER A 245 9.97 -11.64 11.87
CA SER A 245 9.66 -11.38 13.28
C SER A 245 10.76 -11.90 14.21
N LEU A 246 11.23 -13.14 14.01
CA LEU A 246 12.30 -13.71 14.82
C LEU A 246 13.64 -12.99 14.62
N THR A 247 13.94 -12.56 13.40
CA THR A 247 15.16 -11.79 13.10
C THR A 247 15.17 -10.46 13.83
N GLU A 248 14.02 -9.80 13.99
CA GLU A 248 13.91 -8.60 14.81
C GLU A 248 13.98 -8.93 16.32
N GLY A 249 13.40 -10.05 16.74
CA GLY A 249 13.31 -10.47 18.14
C GLY A 249 14.59 -11.08 18.73
N VAL A 250 15.48 -11.68 17.92
CA VAL A 250 16.66 -12.44 18.40
C VAL A 250 17.60 -11.59 19.25
N PHE A 251 17.69 -10.29 18.98
CA PHE A 251 18.52 -9.36 19.77
C PHE A 251 17.95 -9.16 21.17
N PHE A 252 16.63 -9.18 21.32
CA PHE A 252 15.92 -8.82 22.54
C PHE A 252 15.43 -10.03 23.36
N VAL A 253 15.53 -11.26 22.85
CA VAL A 253 15.08 -12.46 23.59
C VAL A 253 15.79 -12.60 24.94
N GLU A 254 15.02 -12.70 26.02
CA GLU A 254 15.54 -12.87 27.39
C GLU A 254 15.85 -14.34 27.72
N LYS A 255 16.68 -14.60 28.74
CA LYS A 255 17.09 -15.97 29.12
C LYS A 255 15.89 -16.92 29.34
N GLN A 256 14.80 -16.40 29.89
CA GLN A 256 13.58 -17.16 30.19
C GLN A 256 12.79 -17.56 28.92
N GLN A 257 12.96 -16.81 27.83
CA GLN A 257 12.24 -17.00 26.56
C GLN A 257 13.08 -17.75 25.52
N LEU A 258 14.35 -18.03 25.81
CA LEU A 258 15.24 -18.72 24.87
C LEU A 258 14.72 -20.09 24.47
N SER A 259 14.11 -20.84 25.40
CA SER A 259 13.58 -22.17 25.10
C SER A 259 12.48 -22.08 24.03
N SER A 260 11.44 -21.27 24.25
CA SER A 260 10.35 -21.06 23.28
C SER A 260 10.84 -20.47 21.96
N PHE A 261 11.83 -19.57 22.00
CA PHE A 261 12.42 -19.00 20.79
C PHE A 261 13.15 -20.06 19.95
N ILE A 262 13.92 -20.95 20.59
CA ILE A 262 14.62 -22.03 19.89
C ILE A 262 13.62 -23.06 19.34
N LEU A 263 12.53 -23.35 20.07
CA LEU A 263 11.45 -24.20 19.58
C LEU A 263 10.86 -23.65 18.27
N GLU A 264 10.54 -22.35 18.24
CA GLU A 264 10.00 -21.70 17.04
C GLU A 264 10.99 -21.72 15.86
N ILE A 265 12.29 -21.61 16.13
CA ILE A 265 13.34 -21.75 15.10
C ILE A 265 13.35 -23.15 14.50
N TYR A 266 13.19 -24.21 15.30
CA TYR A 266 13.10 -25.58 14.80
C TYR A 266 11.81 -25.82 14.01
N GLU A 267 10.66 -25.32 14.47
CA GLU A 267 9.42 -25.39 13.70
C GLU A 267 9.57 -24.76 12.31
N ILE A 268 10.18 -23.57 12.24
CA ILE A 268 10.46 -22.91 10.97
C ILE A 268 11.40 -23.74 10.11
N ALA A 269 12.42 -24.39 10.69
CA ALA A 269 13.29 -25.28 9.93
C ALA A 269 12.48 -26.44 9.33
N PHE A 270 11.61 -27.09 10.10
CA PHE A 270 10.75 -28.15 9.58
C PHE A 270 9.84 -27.66 8.45
N ASP A 271 9.19 -26.52 8.61
CA ASP A 271 8.30 -25.95 7.61
C ASP A 271 9.07 -25.53 6.35
N LEU A 272 10.26 -24.94 6.51
CA LEU A 272 11.20 -24.67 5.42
C LEU A 272 11.59 -25.93 4.67
N ASN A 273 11.83 -27.04 5.36
CA ASN A 273 12.21 -28.30 4.72
C ASN A 273 11.08 -28.87 3.86
N LYS A 274 9.82 -28.74 4.31
CA LYS A 274 8.62 -29.24 3.59
C LYS A 274 8.35 -28.51 2.28
N LEU A 275 8.74 -27.24 2.16
CA LEU A 275 8.53 -26.47 0.93
C LEU A 275 9.23 -27.12 -0.27
N SER A 276 8.50 -27.40 -1.34
CA SER A 276 9.03 -27.95 -2.60
C SER A 276 9.46 -26.87 -3.61
N ILE A 277 9.08 -25.63 -3.37
CA ILE A 277 9.40 -24.49 -4.25
C ILE A 277 10.79 -23.89 -3.94
N GLU A 278 11.29 -23.03 -4.82
CA GLU A 278 12.56 -22.32 -4.59
C GLU A 278 12.45 -21.43 -3.35
N LYS A 279 13.49 -21.43 -2.51
CA LYS A 279 13.46 -20.83 -1.16
C LYS A 279 14.78 -20.20 -0.75
N ASN A 280 15.54 -19.70 -1.72
CA ASN A 280 16.85 -19.09 -1.50
C ASN A 280 16.76 -17.81 -0.64
N LEU A 281 15.72 -17.00 -0.83
CA LEU A 281 15.51 -15.81 0.02
C LEU A 281 15.20 -16.21 1.46
N LEU A 282 14.41 -17.26 1.68
CA LEU A 282 14.14 -17.76 3.03
C LEU A 282 15.41 -18.30 3.69
N TYR A 283 16.25 -19.03 2.93
CA TYR A 283 17.57 -19.46 3.41
C TYR A 283 18.48 -18.29 3.78
N ASN A 284 18.47 -17.22 2.97
CA ASN A 284 19.23 -16.01 3.22
C ASN A 284 18.73 -15.21 4.44
N LEU A 285 17.47 -15.38 4.85
CA LEU A 285 16.93 -14.84 6.11
C LEU A 285 17.24 -15.76 7.29
N PHE A 286 17.11 -17.06 7.10
CA PHE A 286 17.25 -18.06 8.16
C PHE A 286 18.69 -18.22 8.64
N TYR A 287 19.66 -18.23 7.72
CA TYR A 287 21.06 -18.41 8.08
C TYR A 287 21.61 -17.30 9.00
N PRO A 288 21.43 -15.99 8.71
CA PRO A 288 21.84 -14.93 9.62
C PRO A 288 21.16 -15.01 10.99
N LEU A 289 19.86 -15.35 11.02
CA LEU A 289 19.10 -15.54 12.26
C LEU A 289 19.73 -16.64 13.15
N LEU A 290 20.02 -17.80 12.58
CA LEU A 290 20.71 -18.89 13.28
C LEU A 290 22.08 -18.45 13.81
N LYS A 291 22.87 -17.77 12.97
CA LYS A 291 24.20 -17.28 13.35
C LYS A 291 24.13 -16.29 14.53
N THR A 292 23.18 -15.36 14.49
CA THR A 292 22.97 -14.38 15.57
C THR A 292 22.52 -15.07 16.86
N LEU A 293 21.62 -16.05 16.78
CA LEU A 293 21.19 -16.84 17.92
C LEU A 293 22.36 -17.63 18.53
N ASN A 294 23.12 -18.36 17.72
CA ASN A 294 24.27 -19.12 18.18
C ASN A 294 25.31 -18.24 18.86
N SER A 295 25.65 -17.10 18.29
CA SER A 295 26.57 -16.14 18.91
C SER A 295 26.06 -15.64 20.27
N LYS A 296 24.74 -15.49 20.44
CA LYS A 296 24.13 -15.13 21.72
C LYS A 296 24.21 -16.28 22.73
N LEU A 297 24.00 -17.52 22.28
CA LEU A 297 24.08 -18.72 23.12
C LEU A 297 25.51 -19.04 23.56
N GLU A 298 26.53 -18.81 22.72
CA GLU A 298 27.94 -18.98 23.07
C GLU A 298 28.38 -18.10 24.25
N ASN A 299 27.71 -16.96 24.47
CA ASN A 299 27.96 -16.07 25.61
C ASN A 299 27.30 -16.55 26.92
N LEU A 300 26.49 -17.61 26.88
CA LEU A 300 25.86 -18.19 28.06
C LEU A 300 26.76 -19.27 28.67
N GLN A 301 26.88 -19.26 30.00
CA GLN A 301 27.63 -20.28 30.74
C GLN A 301 26.91 -21.64 30.81
N GLU A 302 25.59 -21.65 30.60
CA GLU A 302 24.74 -22.82 30.75
C GLU A 302 23.98 -23.10 29.44
N LYS A 303 23.83 -24.38 29.11
CA LYS A 303 23.00 -24.83 27.99
C LYS A 303 21.52 -24.55 28.24
N VAL A 304 20.78 -24.23 27.19
CA VAL A 304 19.35 -23.91 27.30
C VAL A 304 18.54 -25.21 27.37
N PRO A 305 17.69 -25.39 28.41
CA PRO A 305 16.82 -26.56 28.48
C PRO A 305 15.71 -26.50 27.43
N ILE A 306 15.53 -27.59 26.68
CA ILE A 306 14.45 -27.76 25.71
C ILE A 306 13.68 -29.04 26.06
N TYR A 307 12.36 -28.89 26.23
CA TYR A 307 11.45 -29.99 26.47
C TYR A 307 11.01 -30.57 25.12
N ILE A 308 11.33 -31.86 24.91
CA ILE A 308 11.11 -32.50 23.60
C ILE A 308 9.62 -32.79 23.34
N GLU A 309 8.79 -32.89 24.39
CA GLU A 309 7.33 -33.03 24.25
C GLU A 309 6.69 -31.89 23.43
N ASP A 310 7.34 -30.72 23.37
CA ASP A 310 6.87 -29.56 22.60
C ASP A 310 7.26 -29.63 21.11
N ILE A 311 8.05 -30.62 20.68
CA ILE A 311 8.44 -30.84 19.28
C ILE A 311 7.98 -32.24 18.84
N ASN A 312 6.95 -32.29 18.00
CA ASN A 312 6.41 -33.53 17.43
C ASN A 312 7.32 -34.17 16.33
N GLN A 313 8.50 -33.63 16.05
CA GLN A 313 9.33 -33.97 14.89
C GLN A 313 10.82 -34.16 15.24
N ASP A 314 11.50 -35.10 14.57
CA ASP A 314 12.88 -35.47 14.89
C ASP A 314 13.89 -34.36 14.53
N ILE A 315 14.37 -33.63 15.56
CA ILE A 315 15.35 -32.55 15.44
C ILE A 315 16.67 -33.04 14.79
N ASP A 316 17.03 -34.30 15.00
CA ASP A 316 18.28 -34.85 14.47
C ASP A 316 18.24 -35.01 12.94
N SER A 317 17.05 -35.19 12.38
CA SER A 317 16.85 -35.28 10.93
C SER A 317 17.07 -33.94 10.19
N LEU A 318 16.92 -32.79 10.88
CA LEU A 318 17.06 -31.47 10.25
C LEU A 318 18.52 -31.10 9.93
N ALA A 319 19.48 -31.63 10.68
CA ALA A 319 20.90 -31.27 10.55
C ALA A 319 21.54 -31.65 9.20
N PHE A 320 20.82 -32.40 8.36
CA PHE A 320 21.25 -32.83 7.03
C PHE A 320 20.28 -32.44 5.91
N SER A 321 19.26 -31.63 6.22
CA SER A 321 18.17 -31.29 5.29
C SER A 321 18.44 -30.01 4.47
N PHE A 322 19.47 -29.23 4.80
CA PHE A 322 19.78 -27.95 4.15
C PHE A 322 21.16 -27.93 3.49
N ASN A 323 21.58 -26.74 3.03
CA ASN A 323 22.95 -26.52 2.58
C ASN A 323 23.96 -26.60 3.75
N GLU A 324 25.26 -26.73 3.43
CA GLU A 324 26.31 -26.90 4.44
C GLU A 324 26.36 -25.79 5.49
N GLN A 325 26.07 -24.54 5.10
CA GLN A 325 26.10 -23.39 6.00
C GLN A 325 25.00 -23.45 7.06
N ILE A 326 23.75 -23.69 6.64
CA ILE A 326 22.60 -23.80 7.55
C ILE A 326 22.74 -25.05 8.42
N ASN A 327 23.14 -26.19 7.84
CA ASN A 327 23.37 -27.42 8.62
C ASN A 327 24.43 -27.21 9.70
N GLY A 328 25.53 -26.52 9.38
CA GLY A 328 26.57 -26.20 10.35
C GLY A 328 26.07 -25.36 11.53
N GLU A 329 25.23 -24.35 11.27
CA GLU A 329 24.65 -23.53 12.33
C GLU A 329 23.55 -24.27 13.13
N LEU A 330 22.76 -25.15 12.50
CA LEU A 330 21.80 -26.00 13.20
C LEU A 330 22.50 -27.00 14.14
N LEU A 331 23.62 -27.58 13.72
CA LEU A 331 24.44 -28.45 14.58
C LEU A 331 25.01 -27.68 15.78
N LYS A 332 25.52 -26.46 15.58
CA LYS A 332 25.96 -25.60 16.69
C LYS A 332 24.82 -25.28 17.67
N LEU A 333 23.63 -24.99 17.14
CA LEU A 333 22.44 -24.76 17.95
C LEU A 333 22.10 -25.99 18.80
N GLN A 334 22.14 -27.19 18.19
CA GLN A 334 21.94 -28.47 18.90
C GLN A 334 22.98 -28.70 20.01
N MET A 335 24.22 -28.24 19.85
CA MET A 335 25.26 -28.39 20.88
C MET A 335 25.01 -27.48 22.09
N ASN A 336 24.33 -26.34 21.90
CA ASN A 336 24.04 -25.33 22.93
C ASN A 336 22.76 -25.60 23.73
N ILE A 337 22.02 -26.67 23.41
CA ILE A 337 20.78 -27.05 24.09
C ILE A 337 21.00 -28.27 25.00
N ASN A 338 20.20 -28.36 26.06
CA ASN A 338 20.09 -29.54 26.90
C ASN A 338 18.69 -30.15 26.73
N ARG A 339 18.64 -31.38 26.21
CA ARG A 339 17.39 -32.11 25.96
C ARG A 339 16.87 -32.69 27.27
N ILE A 340 15.65 -32.33 27.66
CA ILE A 340 15.00 -32.88 28.85
C ILE A 340 13.91 -33.85 28.37
N GLU A 341 14.19 -35.14 28.50
CA GLU A 341 13.22 -36.22 28.33
C GLU A 341 12.62 -36.53 29.71
N ASN A 342 11.40 -36.06 29.95
CA ASN A 342 10.57 -36.24 31.15
C ASN A 342 10.95 -35.42 32.41
N LEU A 343 9.92 -34.81 33.02
CA LEU A 343 9.93 -34.46 34.44
C LEU A 343 9.89 -35.74 35.28
N PRO A 344 10.72 -35.90 36.33
CA PRO A 344 10.40 -36.88 37.36
C PRO A 344 9.11 -36.43 38.05
N MET A 345 8.04 -37.16 37.79
CA MET A 345 6.75 -37.02 38.45
C MET A 345 6.97 -37.22 39.95
N LYS A 346 6.98 -36.12 40.73
CA LYS A 346 6.90 -36.20 42.18
C LYS A 346 5.48 -36.64 42.53
N THR A 347 5.34 -37.91 42.90
CA THR A 347 4.20 -38.41 43.65
C THR A 347 4.10 -37.62 44.96
N GLU A 348 3.04 -36.82 45.09
CA GLU A 348 2.61 -36.29 46.37
C GLU A 348 2.05 -37.44 47.21
N ASP A 349 2.84 -37.90 48.18
CA ASP A 349 2.31 -38.62 49.33
C ASP A 349 1.52 -37.64 50.21
N LYS A 350 0.22 -37.91 50.34
CA LYS A 350 -0.59 -37.44 51.46
C LYS A 350 -0.15 -38.22 52.70
N ASP A 351 0.30 -37.54 53.75
CA ASP A 351 -0.43 -37.60 55.03
C ASP A 351 -0.01 -36.56 56.09
N ASN A 352 -1.06 -35.97 56.67
CA ASN A 352 -1.26 -35.54 58.05
C ASN A 352 -0.50 -34.34 58.67
N ASN A 353 -1.23 -33.22 58.68
CA ASN A 353 -1.73 -32.48 59.85
C ASN A 353 -0.81 -32.28 61.06
N LYS A 354 -0.47 -31.01 61.31
CA LYS A 354 -0.65 -30.36 62.61
C LYS A 354 -1.09 -28.91 62.44
N ASP A 355 -2.24 -28.60 63.02
CA ASP A 355 -2.81 -27.27 63.20
C ASP A 355 -1.86 -26.31 63.93
N ILE A 356 -1.70 -25.10 63.42
CA ILE A 356 -1.38 -23.88 64.21
C ILE A 356 -2.14 -22.68 63.61
N GLU A 357 -3.10 -22.21 64.41
CA GLU A 357 -3.65 -20.86 64.60
C GLU A 357 -3.56 -19.82 63.46
N ALA A 358 -4.73 -19.40 63.00
CA ALA A 358 -4.93 -18.23 62.16
C ALA A 358 -4.82 -16.92 62.97
N THR A 359 -3.79 -16.12 62.68
CA THR A 359 -3.81 -14.66 62.90
C THR A 359 -4.00 -13.96 61.57
N PRO A 360 -4.91 -12.98 61.44
CA PRO A 360 -5.09 -12.25 60.20
C PRO A 360 -3.98 -11.20 60.09
N VAL A 361 -3.07 -11.40 59.13
CA VAL A 361 -2.15 -10.33 58.72
C VAL A 361 -2.56 -9.91 57.32
N GLU A 362 -3.22 -8.76 57.26
CA GLU A 362 -3.39 -7.97 56.04
C GLU A 362 -2.04 -7.84 55.32
N LYS A 363 -2.00 -8.30 54.07
CA LYS A 363 -1.03 -7.78 53.10
C LYS A 363 -1.79 -7.28 51.89
N GLU A 364 -2.32 -6.09 52.05
CA GLU A 364 -2.58 -5.21 50.92
C GLU A 364 -1.29 -5.03 50.11
N SER A 365 -1.38 -5.32 48.82
CA SER A 365 -0.88 -4.47 47.74
C SER A 365 0.54 -3.89 47.88
N ASN A 366 1.56 -4.73 47.75
CA ASN A 366 2.92 -4.26 47.41
C ASN A 366 3.23 -4.28 45.90
N PHE A 367 2.28 -4.68 45.04
CA PHE A 367 2.47 -4.69 43.59
C PHE A 367 2.36 -3.28 42.99
N TYR A 368 1.51 -2.41 43.54
CA TYR A 368 1.35 -1.03 43.07
C TYR A 368 2.60 -0.15 43.29
N TYR A 369 3.34 -0.35 44.38
CA TYR A 369 4.48 0.51 44.72
C TYR A 369 5.69 0.36 43.80
N ILE A 370 5.80 -0.73 43.03
CA ILE A 370 6.89 -0.95 42.07
C ILE A 370 6.47 -0.54 40.65
N PHE A 371 5.23 -0.84 40.26
CA PHE A 371 4.74 -0.54 38.91
C PHE A 371 4.39 0.94 38.71
N VAL A 372 3.87 1.63 39.72
CA VAL A 372 3.54 3.07 39.64
C VAL A 372 4.78 3.93 39.33
N PRO A 373 5.94 3.79 39.99
CA PRO A 373 7.11 4.60 39.64
C PRO A 373 7.72 4.23 38.28
N ILE A 374 7.67 2.95 37.86
CA ILE A 374 8.14 2.54 36.52
C ILE A 374 7.24 3.15 35.44
N PHE A 375 5.92 3.06 35.60
CA PHE A 375 4.96 3.64 34.66
C PHE A 375 5.07 5.17 34.63
N ALA A 376 5.21 5.82 35.79
CA ALA A 376 5.47 7.26 35.88
C ALA A 376 6.79 7.64 35.20
N GLY A 377 7.84 6.82 35.33
CA GLY A 377 9.13 7.03 34.67
C GLY A 377 9.03 6.93 33.14
N VAL A 378 8.34 5.91 32.61
CA VAL A 378 8.09 5.77 31.16
C VAL A 378 7.27 6.96 30.65
N LEU A 379 6.20 7.34 31.36
CA LEU A 379 5.37 8.48 31.00
C LEU A 379 6.17 9.80 31.01
N PHE A 380 7.07 9.98 31.98
CA PHE A 380 7.97 11.13 32.05
C PHE A 380 8.96 11.17 30.87
N ILE A 381 9.48 10.01 30.44
CA ILE A 381 10.32 9.91 29.24
C ILE A 381 9.54 10.32 27.98
N PHE A 382 8.30 9.86 27.83
CA PHE A 382 7.45 10.25 26.70
C PHE A 382 7.17 11.76 26.70
N LEU A 383 6.82 12.34 27.85
CA LEU A 383 6.64 13.78 28.00
C LEU A 383 7.93 14.56 27.70
N PHE A 384 9.09 14.04 28.11
CA PHE A 384 10.39 14.66 27.84
C PHE A 384 10.76 14.65 26.35
N PHE A 385 10.32 13.64 25.60
CA PHE A 385 10.44 13.61 24.14
C PHE A 385 9.50 14.63 23.49
N GLU A 386 8.29 14.78 24.01
CA GLU A 386 7.27 15.69 23.48
C GLU A 386 7.62 17.18 23.69
N ILE A 387 8.20 17.54 24.84
CA ILE A 387 8.54 18.93 25.18
C ILE A 387 9.83 19.38 24.46
N PHE A 388 10.80 18.48 24.29
CA PHE A 388 12.10 18.81 23.70
C PHE A 388 12.45 17.88 22.53
N PRO A 389 11.80 18.04 21.35
CA PRO A 389 12.17 17.31 20.15
C PRO A 389 13.56 17.74 19.69
N THR A 390 14.44 16.77 19.42
CA THR A 390 15.79 17.01 18.86
C THR A 390 16.09 15.97 17.79
N TYR A 391 17.00 16.31 16.87
CA TYR A 391 17.42 15.41 15.79
C TYR A 391 17.80 14.02 16.31
N SER A 392 18.63 13.93 17.35
CA SER A 392 19.10 12.65 17.90
C SER A 392 17.98 11.80 18.50
N LYS A 393 17.01 12.44 19.19
CA LYS A 393 15.85 11.74 19.77
C LYS A 393 14.93 11.18 18.70
N ILE A 394 14.66 11.95 17.65
CA ILE A 394 13.83 11.51 16.54
C ILE A 394 14.55 10.43 15.73
N ASN A 395 15.87 10.55 15.55
CA ASN A 395 16.68 9.53 14.90
C ASN A 395 16.68 8.21 15.68
N PHE A 396 16.68 8.26 17.02
CA PHE A 396 16.45 7.09 17.85
C PHE A 396 15.07 6.46 17.60
N LEU A 397 14.00 7.27 17.56
CA LEU A 397 12.64 6.79 17.23
C LEU A 397 12.56 6.17 15.82
N CYS A 398 13.27 6.72 14.84
CA CYS A 398 13.37 6.17 13.49
C CYS A 398 14.07 4.79 13.50
N ASN A 399 15.14 4.64 14.29
CA ASN A 399 15.89 3.40 14.38
C ASN A 399 15.08 2.27 15.05
N ILE A 400 14.19 2.60 16.00
CA ILE A 400 13.25 1.63 16.60
C ILE A 400 11.92 1.51 15.83
N LYS A 401 11.88 2.00 14.57
CA LYS A 401 10.73 1.95 13.65
C LYS A 401 9.41 2.59 14.16
N MET A 402 9.46 3.54 15.09
CA MET A 402 8.29 4.29 15.57
C MET A 402 7.87 5.41 14.59
N GLY A 403 7.55 5.05 13.34
CA GLY A 403 7.31 6.01 12.25
C GLY A 403 6.22 7.05 12.52
N ASN A 404 5.11 6.67 13.17
CA ASN A 404 4.04 7.62 13.48
C ASN A 404 4.46 8.71 14.47
N TYR A 405 5.18 8.34 15.54
CA TYR A 405 5.63 9.28 16.57
C TYR A 405 6.86 10.08 16.13
N ALA A 406 7.76 9.46 15.36
CA ALA A 406 8.90 10.13 14.75
C ALA A 406 8.46 11.24 13.77
N VAL A 407 7.43 11.00 12.96
CA VAL A 407 6.84 12.02 12.08
C VAL A 407 6.25 13.19 12.87
N HIS A 408 5.44 12.91 13.90
CA HIS A 408 4.85 13.96 14.74
C HIS A 408 5.93 14.88 15.37
N LEU A 409 6.98 14.30 15.96
CA LEU A 409 8.05 15.08 16.57
C LEU A 409 8.96 15.80 15.55
N SER A 410 9.16 15.22 14.36
CA SER A 410 9.94 15.88 13.29
C SER A 410 9.18 17.04 12.64
N GLU A 411 7.86 16.93 12.47
CA GLU A 411 7.02 18.05 12.03
C GLU A 411 7.11 19.21 13.04
N LYS A 412 7.02 18.90 14.33
CA LYS A 412 7.20 19.88 15.42
C LYS A 412 8.60 20.51 15.44
N LEU A 413 9.65 19.72 15.15
CA LEU A 413 11.02 20.21 15.06
C LEU A 413 11.22 21.16 13.87
N VAL A 414 10.64 20.82 12.72
CA VAL A 414 10.67 21.67 11.51
C VAL A 414 9.90 22.97 11.71
N MET A 415 8.74 22.93 12.39
CA MET A 415 8.01 24.15 12.74
C MET A 415 8.81 25.08 13.66
N LYS A 416 9.63 24.52 14.56
CA LYS A 416 10.49 25.30 15.46
C LYS A 416 11.72 25.87 14.75
N ASN A 417 12.29 25.12 13.80
CA ASN A 417 13.51 25.48 13.07
C ASN A 417 13.33 25.33 11.55
N PRO A 418 12.56 26.23 10.89
CA PRO A 418 12.19 26.07 9.48
C PRO A 418 13.35 26.29 8.49
N ASP A 419 14.46 26.88 8.94
CA ASP A 419 15.66 27.14 8.10
C ASP A 419 16.81 26.16 8.37
N ASP A 420 16.58 25.11 9.17
CA ASP A 420 17.58 24.08 9.45
C ASP A 420 17.37 22.85 8.55
N TYR A 421 18.29 22.62 7.62
CA TYR A 421 18.22 21.48 6.71
C TYR A 421 18.22 20.13 7.45
N ARG A 422 18.87 20.03 8.63
CA ARG A 422 18.90 18.78 9.43
C ARG A 422 17.53 18.41 9.96
N SER A 423 16.70 19.41 10.26
CA SER A 423 15.31 19.22 10.68
C SER A 423 14.45 18.62 9.55
N TYR A 424 14.68 19.01 8.30
CA TYR A 424 14.01 18.41 7.14
C TYR A 424 14.56 17.03 6.75
N LEU A 425 15.86 16.79 6.94
CA LEU A 425 16.45 15.45 6.75
C LEU A 425 15.82 14.43 7.70
N ILE A 426 15.65 14.78 8.97
CA ILE A 426 15.06 13.85 9.93
C ILE A 426 13.55 13.68 9.73
N LEU A 427 12.85 14.70 9.22
CA LEU A 427 11.47 14.58 8.77
C LEU A 427 11.35 13.62 7.58
N ALA A 428 12.24 13.72 6.60
CA ALA A 428 12.28 12.82 5.45
C ALA A 428 12.49 11.36 5.89
N LYS A 429 13.51 11.12 6.71
CA LYS A 429 13.77 9.79 7.31
C LYS A 429 12.58 9.28 8.12
N SER A 430 11.87 10.15 8.84
CA SER A 430 10.66 9.78 9.59
C SER A 430 9.52 9.34 8.66
N TYR A 431 9.31 10.02 7.53
CA TYR A 431 8.34 9.61 6.53
C TYR A 431 8.72 8.30 5.82
N GLU A 432 10.01 8.07 5.58
CA GLU A 432 10.52 6.82 5.02
C GLU A 432 10.22 5.63 5.95
N VAL A 433 10.52 5.77 7.24
CA VAL A 433 10.18 4.75 8.26
C VAL A 433 8.67 4.52 8.37
N LYS A 434 7.85 5.54 8.11
CA LYS A 434 6.38 5.45 8.06
C LYS A 434 5.84 4.86 6.74
N GLY A 435 6.67 4.64 5.72
CA GLY A 435 6.25 4.18 4.40
C GLY A 435 5.63 5.26 3.50
N LYS A 436 5.75 6.55 3.87
CA LYS A 436 5.27 7.70 3.07
C LYS A 436 6.38 8.23 2.16
N TYR A 437 6.74 7.46 1.14
CA TYR A 437 7.90 7.76 0.29
C TYR A 437 7.80 9.09 -0.49
N GLU A 438 6.61 9.48 -0.96
CA GLU A 438 6.44 10.77 -1.65
C GLU A 438 6.67 11.98 -0.72
N ALA A 439 6.15 11.91 0.49
CA ALA A 439 6.38 12.95 1.51
C ALA A 439 7.86 12.99 1.93
N SER A 440 8.50 11.83 2.01
CA SER A 440 9.94 11.72 2.24
C SER A 440 10.75 12.40 1.14
N ILE A 441 10.46 12.11 -0.13
CA ILE A 441 11.14 12.71 -1.29
C ILE A 441 10.97 14.24 -1.29
N ASN A 442 9.77 14.73 -1.01
CA ASN A 442 9.52 16.17 -0.92
C ASN A 442 10.29 16.82 0.24
N ALA A 443 10.35 16.18 1.40
CA ALA A 443 11.13 16.66 2.54
C ALA A 443 12.65 16.68 2.25
N TYR A 444 13.18 15.66 1.56
CA TYR A 444 14.58 15.64 1.09
C TYR A 444 14.88 16.77 0.10
N LYS A 445 13.98 17.01 -0.87
CA LYS A 445 14.13 18.13 -1.82
C LYS A 445 14.17 19.48 -1.10
N THR A 446 13.34 19.67 -0.08
CA THR A 446 13.35 20.89 0.74
C THR A 446 14.64 21.02 1.55
N ALA A 447 15.13 19.93 2.14
CA ALA A 447 16.41 19.93 2.85
C ALA A 447 17.59 20.33 1.95
N MET A 448 17.63 19.82 0.71
CA MET A 448 18.66 20.17 -0.28
C MET A 448 18.60 21.65 -0.66
N LYS A 449 17.40 22.19 -0.95
CA LYS A 449 17.22 23.62 -1.26
C LYS A 449 17.68 24.54 -0.12
N ILE A 450 17.40 24.17 1.13
CA ILE A 450 17.84 24.96 2.31
C ILE A 450 19.36 24.89 2.47
N LYS A 451 19.96 23.72 2.23
CA LYS A 451 21.42 23.55 2.29
C LYS A 451 22.13 24.37 1.22
N GLU A 452 21.69 24.30 -0.03
CA GLU A 452 22.24 25.06 -1.16
C GLU A 452 22.12 26.57 -0.96
N LYS A 453 20.97 27.04 -0.43
CA LYS A 453 20.76 28.46 -0.10
C LYS A 453 21.72 28.96 0.98
N LYS A 454 22.14 28.09 1.90
CA LYS A 454 23.06 28.41 3.00
C LYS A 454 24.52 28.42 2.55
N GLU A 455 24.89 27.49 1.67
CA GLU A 455 26.23 27.40 1.06
C GLU A 455 26.48 28.47 0.00
N GLY A 456 25.44 29.02 -0.65
CA GLY A 456 25.55 30.16 -1.57
C GLY A 456 25.47 31.54 -0.91
N SER A 457 25.42 31.61 0.43
CA SER A 457 25.33 32.84 1.23
C SER A 457 26.54 33.06 2.16
N GLU A 458 27.52 32.15 2.13
CA GLU A 458 28.90 32.35 2.58
C GLU A 458 29.76 32.77 1.38
#